data_AF-A0A177LMT0-F1
#
_entry.id   AF-A0A177LMT0-F1
#
_cell.length_a   1.000
_cell.length_b   1.000
_cell.length_c   1.000
_cell.angle_alpha   90.00
_cell.angle_beta   90.00
_cell.angle_gamma   90.00
#
_symmetry.space_group_name_H-M   'P 1'
#
loop_
_entity.id
_entity.type
_entity.pdbx_description
1 polymer ?
#
loop_
_entity_poly.entity_id
_entity_poly.type
_entity_poly.pdbx_seq_one_letter_code
_entity_poly.pdbx_strand_id
1 'polypeptide(L)'
;MKNINVFGYATFGTPNGFTQSCIYGNKSLEKLLKTFDLKTNAIQLLSANDYIFSIRKESTQNNTFLSYSVYTYAKEKNSNRSGTFVGTSLVFVDETIAENLIFTSLSSIHSQLKKNNIGINNTLNINHSKDFNIQNVFSKDFEKLEYQTTRFNFLDWENSGKNLVVFTNRFDQNEIQNLFKKSLQLLPKYDTIYFIDSNEIAEFVSQKRLFRLTDKDGLEKEIQILQEERKQKITNAISKFEKEKEKLDEERKKVDENLKKQLEQNKQKHSENQEEINKSENDLNKLNIVYQNFLKKYDELINGLNADKTLEEINNSYAEYKRNFEEEKKKLDTVSYLQSFQNPRINTHSSQNRPPNYNHHYDDDIKEDTVDNKVYIVLIVSVILNILLIVAALVYYFMFFEKQQEQYENINQEEPINNEEIISDSSQTKLNPVPDTILMANDYKLVAKQLERNMKIKDVVKVIFDKNKTEIKDFYQNQKEDYTKLLIEKNSASFNTVDSLFTGDSIKVIPSKKSNK
;
A
#
# COMPACT_ATOMS: atom_id res chain seq x y z
N MET A 1 13.81 16.69 -2.84
CA MET A 1 13.27 17.64 -1.85
C MET A 1 13.81 17.17 -0.50
N LYS A 2 14.27 18.05 0.40
CA LYS A 2 14.73 17.57 1.73
C LYS A 2 13.51 17.10 2.53
N ASN A 3 13.55 15.84 3.00
CA ASN A 3 12.45 15.23 3.74
C ASN A 3 12.40 15.75 5.19
N ILE A 4 13.53 16.25 5.70
CA ILE A 4 13.64 16.85 7.03
C ILE A 4 13.89 18.36 6.88
N ASN A 5 13.07 19.15 7.56
CA ASN A 5 13.12 20.61 7.54
C ASN A 5 13.12 21.12 8.97
N VAL A 6 13.77 22.26 9.22
CA VAL A 6 13.84 22.84 10.57
C VAL A 6 13.36 24.27 10.51
N PHE A 7 12.41 24.58 11.37
CA PHE A 7 11.85 25.90 11.53
C PHE A 7 12.28 26.51 12.86
N GLY A 8 12.74 27.76 12.80
CA GLY A 8 12.92 28.61 13.97
C GLY A 8 11.83 29.68 13.96
N TYR A 9 11.25 29.96 15.12
CA TYR A 9 10.22 30.99 15.25
C TYR A 9 10.22 31.60 16.64
N ALA A 10 9.71 32.81 16.74
CA ALA A 10 9.53 33.48 18.03
C ALA A 10 8.49 34.60 17.91
N THR A 11 8.10 35.13 19.07
CA THR A 11 7.29 36.35 19.18
C THR A 11 8.20 37.56 19.42
N PHE A 12 8.17 38.55 18.53
CA PHE A 12 9.10 39.69 18.52
C PHE A 12 8.48 41.03 18.90
N GLY A 13 7.20 41.06 19.29
CA GLY A 13 6.48 42.29 19.61
C GLY A 13 6.19 43.17 18.40
N THR A 14 5.51 44.30 18.60
CA THR A 14 5.12 45.23 17.54
C THR A 14 6.34 45.93 16.93
N PRO A 15 6.44 46.09 15.59
CA PRO A 15 5.44 45.75 14.57
C PRO A 15 5.52 44.31 14.04
N ASN A 16 6.51 43.51 14.45
CA ASN A 16 6.84 42.24 13.79
C ASN A 16 5.95 41.06 14.20
N GLY A 17 5.43 41.04 15.43
CA GLY A 17 4.57 39.97 15.94
C GLY A 17 5.25 38.59 15.96
N PHE A 18 4.46 37.54 15.71
CA PHE A 18 4.98 36.19 15.52
C PHE A 18 5.58 36.04 14.12
N THR A 19 6.80 35.54 14.02
CA THR A 19 7.41 35.18 12.73
C THR A 19 8.06 33.80 12.80
N GLN A 20 8.02 33.08 11.67
CA GLN A 20 8.67 31.79 11.49
C GLN A 20 9.51 31.77 10.22
N SER A 21 10.62 31.03 10.27
CA SER A 21 11.49 30.84 9.11
C SER A 21 12.05 29.43 9.07
N CYS A 22 12.18 28.89 7.88
CA CYS A 22 12.85 27.63 7.60
C CYS A 22 14.35 27.90 7.65
N ILE A 23 14.98 27.47 8.75
CA ILE A 23 16.41 27.66 9.03
C ILE A 23 17.26 26.52 8.45
N TYR A 24 16.64 25.39 8.09
CA TYR A 24 17.26 24.31 7.32
C TYR A 24 16.19 23.60 6.50
N GLY A 25 16.52 23.24 5.25
CA GLY A 25 15.60 22.53 4.37
C GLY A 25 14.98 23.44 3.31
N ASN A 26 13.73 23.15 2.97
CA ASN A 26 12.99 23.82 1.92
C ASN A 26 12.23 25.05 2.45
N LYS A 27 12.64 26.24 2.02
CA LYS A 27 12.01 27.52 2.37
C LYS A 27 10.60 27.69 1.82
N SER A 28 10.21 26.98 0.75
CA SER A 28 8.86 27.09 0.19
C SER A 28 7.79 26.63 1.19
N LEU A 29 8.17 25.80 2.17
CA LEU A 29 7.28 25.31 3.21
C LEU A 29 6.81 26.41 4.18
N GLU A 30 7.51 27.54 4.27
CA GLU A 30 7.09 28.68 5.11
C GLU A 30 5.71 29.24 4.73
N LYS A 31 5.37 29.18 3.44
CA LYS A 31 4.08 29.63 2.92
C LYS A 31 3.01 28.53 2.92
N LEU A 32 3.44 27.28 2.98
CA LEU A 32 2.55 26.11 2.88
C LEU A 32 2.01 25.68 4.24
N LEU A 33 2.88 25.66 5.26
CA LEU A 33 2.55 25.14 6.58
C LEU A 33 1.82 26.19 7.44
N LYS A 34 0.87 25.73 8.25
CA LYS A 34 0.27 26.57 9.30
C LYS A 34 1.36 27.10 10.24
N THR A 35 1.11 28.29 10.80
CA THR A 35 2.05 28.90 11.73
C THR A 35 2.27 28.01 12.95
N PHE A 36 3.48 28.01 13.49
CA PHE A 36 3.79 27.35 14.77
C PHE A 36 3.44 28.22 15.98
N ASP A 37 2.65 29.29 15.79
CA ASP A 37 2.29 30.20 16.87
C ASP A 37 1.48 29.46 17.95
N LEU A 38 1.76 29.77 19.21
CA LEU A 38 0.94 29.26 20.30
C LEU A 38 -0.33 30.07 20.35
N LYS A 39 -1.46 29.38 20.44
CA LYS A 39 -2.75 30.03 20.71
C LYS A 39 -2.75 30.48 22.17
N THR A 40 -2.15 31.65 22.45
CA THR A 40 -1.83 32.15 23.80
C THR A 40 -3.03 32.26 24.73
N ASN A 41 -4.25 32.36 24.19
CA ASN A 41 -5.48 32.32 24.99
C ASN A 41 -5.90 30.91 25.44
N ALA A 42 -5.29 29.86 24.89
CA ALA A 42 -5.55 28.46 25.19
C ALA A 42 -4.37 27.78 25.90
N ILE A 43 -3.14 28.08 25.49
CA ILE A 43 -1.91 27.57 26.10
C ILE A 43 -0.80 28.63 25.96
N GLN A 44 -0.01 28.86 27.00
CA GLN A 44 1.11 29.80 26.97
C GLN A 44 2.19 29.39 27.97
N LEU A 45 3.42 29.82 27.70
CA LEU A 45 4.54 29.74 28.64
C LEU A 45 4.42 30.87 29.66
N LEU A 46 4.56 30.55 30.94
CA LEU A 46 4.34 31.48 32.06
C LEU A 46 5.65 31.88 32.73
N SER A 47 6.63 30.98 32.74
CA SER A 47 7.89 31.09 33.47
C SER A 47 9.11 30.74 32.60
N ALA A 48 10.28 31.24 33.00
CA ALA A 48 11.55 31.08 32.26
C ALA A 48 12.00 29.63 32.06
N ASN A 49 11.59 28.74 32.97
CA ASN A 49 11.94 27.33 32.98
C ASN A 49 10.85 26.45 32.36
N ASP A 50 9.76 27.05 31.86
CA ASP A 50 8.70 26.27 31.25
C ASP A 50 9.13 25.77 29.87
N TYR A 51 8.70 24.55 29.57
CA TYR A 51 8.80 23.93 28.27
C TYR A 51 7.42 23.49 27.82
N ILE A 52 7.16 23.63 26.52
CA ILE A 52 6.05 22.94 25.87
C ILE A 52 6.66 22.14 24.73
N PHE A 53 6.42 20.84 24.69
CA PHE A 53 6.69 20.04 23.51
C PHE A 53 5.40 19.84 22.74
N SER A 54 5.46 19.62 21.44
CA SER A 54 4.28 19.19 20.70
C SER A 54 4.60 18.30 19.52
N ILE A 55 3.62 17.52 19.12
CA ILE A 55 3.59 16.81 17.84
C ILE A 55 2.35 17.26 17.07
N ARG A 56 2.51 17.60 15.80
CA ARG A 56 1.45 18.12 14.94
C ARG A 56 1.44 17.40 13.60
N LYS A 57 0.27 16.88 13.20
CA LYS A 57 0.04 16.43 11.82
C LYS A 57 -0.57 17.55 10.98
N GLU A 58 -0.19 17.61 9.72
CA GLU A 58 -0.80 18.48 8.73
C GLU A 58 -0.75 17.78 7.37
N SER A 59 -1.80 17.95 6.56
CA SER A 59 -1.88 17.37 5.23
C SER A 59 -2.23 18.46 4.23
N THR A 60 -1.60 18.37 3.06
CA THR A 60 -1.89 19.17 1.88
C THR A 60 -2.26 18.24 0.74
N GLN A 61 -2.70 18.76 -0.41
CA GLN A 61 -3.15 17.91 -1.52
C GLN A 61 -2.11 16.87 -1.99
N ASN A 62 -0.82 17.16 -1.84
CA ASN A 62 0.25 16.30 -2.37
C ASN A 62 1.13 15.67 -1.30
N ASN A 63 1.27 16.32 -0.14
CA ASN A 63 2.23 15.92 0.88
C ASN A 63 1.60 15.91 2.28
N THR A 64 2.13 15.03 3.11
CA THR A 64 1.83 14.90 4.53
C THR A 64 3.00 15.38 5.38
N PHE A 65 2.69 16.03 6.50
CA PHE A 65 3.68 16.67 7.35
C PHE A 65 3.49 16.25 8.79
N LEU A 66 4.59 15.86 9.41
CA LEU A 66 4.65 15.64 10.85
C LEU A 66 5.68 16.58 11.46
N SER A 67 5.23 17.43 12.37
CA SER A 67 6.07 18.43 13.02
C SER A 67 6.22 18.11 14.49
N TYR A 68 7.46 18.08 14.97
CA TYR A 68 7.80 17.97 16.38
C TYR A 68 8.39 19.29 16.83
N SER A 69 7.81 19.88 17.87
CA SER A 69 8.12 21.25 18.27
C SER A 69 8.51 21.30 19.74
N VAL A 70 9.37 22.27 20.05
CA VAL A 70 9.67 22.68 21.41
C VAL A 70 9.56 24.19 21.50
N TYR A 71 8.94 24.64 22.59
CA TYR A 71 8.71 26.03 22.90
C TYR A 71 9.33 26.32 24.27
N THR A 72 10.07 27.42 24.37
CA THR A 72 10.58 27.93 25.64
C THR A 72 10.32 29.42 25.78
N TYR A 73 10.23 29.87 27.02
CA TYR A 73 10.00 31.26 27.33
C TYR A 73 11.13 32.16 26.80
N ALA A 74 10.73 33.27 26.16
CA ALA A 74 11.64 34.31 25.70
C ALA A 74 10.92 35.65 25.74
N LYS A 75 11.57 36.70 26.26
CA LYS A 75 11.06 38.07 26.31
C LYS A 75 11.33 38.79 25.00
N GLU A 76 10.31 39.51 24.56
CA GLU A 76 10.45 40.52 23.51
C GLU A 76 11.38 41.66 23.98
N LYS A 77 12.08 42.31 23.06
CA LYS A 77 12.83 43.54 23.40
C LYS A 77 11.84 44.63 23.79
N ASN A 78 12.10 45.28 24.93
CA ASN A 78 11.34 46.46 25.39
C ASN A 78 9.84 46.21 25.63
N SER A 79 9.43 44.97 25.88
CA SER A 79 8.03 44.60 26.12
C SER A 79 7.93 43.68 27.34
N ASN A 80 6.94 43.97 28.18
CA ASN A 80 6.58 43.17 29.36
C ASN A 80 5.39 42.24 29.08
N ARG A 81 5.04 42.04 27.81
CA ARG A 81 3.93 41.17 27.42
C ARG A 81 4.20 39.73 27.84
N SER A 82 3.19 39.09 28.42
CA SER A 82 3.21 37.66 28.77
C SER A 82 2.94 36.76 27.56
N GLY A 83 3.33 35.49 27.64
CA GLY A 83 3.08 34.50 26.59
C GLY A 83 4.00 34.61 25.38
N THR A 84 5.14 35.30 25.52
CA THR A 84 6.17 35.41 24.49
C THR A 84 7.13 34.22 24.58
N PHE A 85 7.59 33.75 23.42
CA PHE A 85 8.38 32.52 23.36
C PHE A 85 9.33 32.50 22.16
N VAL A 86 10.30 31.61 22.24
CA VAL A 86 11.08 31.09 21.11
C VAL A 86 10.76 29.62 20.94
N GLY A 87 10.74 29.13 19.72
CA GLY A 87 10.54 27.72 19.46
C GLY A 87 11.29 27.21 18.24
N THR A 88 11.32 25.90 18.16
CA THR A 88 11.97 25.15 17.09
C THR A 88 11.09 24.00 16.71
N SER A 89 10.91 23.76 15.41
CA SER A 89 10.21 22.58 14.91
C SER A 89 11.08 21.78 13.96
N LEU A 90 11.14 20.47 14.16
CA LEU A 90 11.55 19.50 13.14
C LEU A 90 10.30 19.09 12.35
N VAL A 91 10.31 19.34 11.06
CA VAL A 91 9.20 19.08 10.15
C VAL A 91 9.62 18.02 9.15
N PHE A 92 8.92 16.90 9.17
CA PHE A 92 9.13 15.82 8.24
C PHE A 92 8.07 15.81 7.14
N VAL A 93 8.47 15.49 5.91
CA VAL A 93 7.60 15.38 4.73
C VAL A 93 7.50 13.91 4.33
N ASP A 94 6.30 13.35 4.38
CA ASP A 94 5.92 11.96 4.03
C ASP A 94 6.64 10.81 4.76
N GLU A 95 7.69 11.14 5.52
CA GLU A 95 8.52 10.20 6.25
C GLU A 95 8.80 10.69 7.68
N THR A 96 9.37 9.85 8.53
CA THR A 96 9.82 10.21 9.89
C THR A 96 11.02 9.36 10.31
N ILE A 97 11.61 9.67 11.46
CA ILE A 97 12.74 8.92 12.03
C ILE A 97 12.36 8.45 13.44
N ALA A 98 13.21 7.62 14.06
CA ALA A 98 12.98 7.15 15.43
C ALA A 98 12.90 8.30 16.46
N GLU A 99 12.02 8.18 17.45
CA GLU A 99 11.68 9.24 18.39
C GLU A 99 12.87 9.72 19.23
N ASN A 100 13.83 8.85 19.50
CA ASN A 100 15.08 9.20 20.18
C ASN A 100 15.92 10.20 19.38
N LEU A 101 16.00 10.01 18.06
CA LEU A 101 16.73 10.90 17.15
C LEU A 101 15.99 12.23 16.98
N ILE A 102 14.66 12.19 16.92
CA ILE A 102 13.80 13.38 16.90
C ILE A 102 14.05 14.22 18.14
N PHE A 103 13.90 13.64 19.33
CA PHE A 103 14.07 14.36 20.59
C PHE A 103 15.49 14.93 20.75
N THR A 104 16.51 14.12 20.46
CA THR A 104 17.91 14.54 20.62
C THR A 104 18.25 15.69 19.67
N SER A 105 17.82 15.57 18.40
CA SER A 105 18.07 16.59 17.39
C SER A 105 17.30 17.87 17.68
N LEU A 106 16.00 17.76 18.02
CA LEU A 106 15.15 18.91 18.35
C LEU A 106 15.69 19.66 19.56
N SER A 107 16.02 18.95 20.63
CA SER A 107 16.54 19.55 21.87
C SER A 107 17.91 20.19 21.68
N SER A 108 18.80 19.53 20.92
CA SER A 108 20.13 20.07 20.62
C SER A 108 20.04 21.35 19.77
N ILE A 109 19.28 21.32 18.67
CA ILE A 109 19.08 22.46 17.79
C ILE A 109 18.45 23.62 18.56
N HIS A 110 17.38 23.35 19.32
CA HIS A 110 16.71 24.38 20.10
C HIS A 110 17.62 25.02 21.15
N SER A 111 18.42 24.21 21.85
CA SER A 111 19.36 24.71 22.85
C SER A 111 20.43 25.63 22.24
N GLN A 112 20.99 25.26 21.09
CA GLN A 112 21.97 26.11 20.39
C GLN A 112 21.31 27.37 19.82
N LEU A 113 20.11 27.25 19.24
CA LEU A 113 19.37 28.39 18.73
C LEU A 113 19.07 29.39 19.85
N LYS A 114 18.65 28.90 21.03
CA LYS A 114 18.43 29.71 22.23
C LYS A 114 19.72 30.41 22.66
N LYS A 115 20.81 29.65 22.81
CA LYS A 115 22.13 30.17 23.21
C LYS A 115 22.63 31.29 22.29
N ASN A 116 22.41 31.16 20.99
CA ASN A 116 22.91 32.11 20.00
C ASN A 116 22.07 33.39 19.90
N ASN A 117 20.79 33.34 20.28
CA ASN A 117 19.82 34.38 19.95
C ASN A 117 19.12 35.01 21.16
N ILE A 118 19.26 34.41 22.34
CA ILE A 118 18.70 34.92 23.59
C ILE A 118 19.81 35.47 24.47
N GLY A 119 19.66 36.72 24.88
CA GLY A 119 20.57 37.42 25.78
C GLY A 119 20.20 37.27 27.25
N ILE A 120 20.78 38.15 28.07
CA ILE A 120 20.55 38.21 29.51
C ILE A 120 19.04 38.43 29.79
N ASN A 121 18.53 37.81 30.85
CA ASN A 121 17.11 37.84 31.26
C ASN A 121 16.11 37.22 30.26
N ASN A 122 16.56 36.26 29.45
CA ASN A 122 15.76 35.58 28.42
C ASN A 122 15.25 36.51 27.31
N THR A 123 15.93 37.63 27.03
CA THR A 123 15.48 38.60 26.02
C THR A 123 15.98 38.21 24.62
N LEU A 124 15.12 38.26 23.60
CA LEU A 124 15.51 38.04 22.21
C LEU A 124 16.46 39.15 21.74
N ASN A 125 17.61 38.79 21.17
CA ASN A 125 18.62 39.74 20.67
C ASN A 125 18.36 40.21 19.23
N ILE A 126 17.34 39.65 18.58
CA ILE A 126 16.97 39.94 17.19
C ILE A 126 15.49 40.31 17.11
N ASN A 127 15.05 40.80 15.95
CA ASN A 127 13.69 41.31 15.77
C ASN A 127 12.84 40.47 14.79
N HIS A 128 13.41 39.45 14.13
CA HIS A 128 12.69 38.58 13.20
C HIS A 128 13.36 37.20 13.12
N SER A 129 12.56 36.14 12.92
CA SER A 129 13.05 34.76 12.76
C SER A 129 14.06 34.54 11.62
N LYS A 130 14.03 35.35 10.55
CA LYS A 130 14.97 35.24 9.43
C LYS A 130 16.38 35.69 9.82
N ASP A 131 16.49 36.47 10.89
CA ASP A 131 17.74 37.03 11.41
C ASP A 131 18.34 36.14 12.51
N PHE A 132 17.82 34.92 12.72
CA PHE A 132 18.39 33.97 13.67
C PHE A 132 19.86 33.68 13.32
N ASN A 133 20.73 33.80 14.31
CA ASN A 133 22.09 33.30 14.24
C ASN A 133 22.07 31.76 14.30
N ILE A 134 22.21 31.14 13.13
CA ILE A 134 22.20 29.69 12.94
C ILE A 134 23.60 29.05 12.94
N GLN A 135 24.64 29.80 13.30
CA GLN A 135 26.00 29.26 13.36
C GLN A 135 26.11 28.15 14.41
N ASN A 136 26.68 27.00 14.01
CA ASN A 136 26.86 25.84 14.88
C ASN A 136 25.56 25.29 15.52
N VAL A 137 24.39 25.58 14.94
CA VAL A 137 23.11 25.05 15.42
C VAL A 137 22.92 23.59 15.02
N PHE A 138 23.34 23.23 13.81
CA PHE A 138 23.24 21.87 13.27
C PHE A 138 24.53 21.10 13.54
N SER A 139 24.40 19.84 13.98
CA SER A 139 25.55 18.94 14.06
C SER A 139 26.08 18.62 12.66
N LYS A 140 27.36 18.26 12.56
CA LYS A 140 27.98 17.85 11.28
C LYS A 140 27.25 16.67 10.63
N ASP A 141 26.60 15.85 11.44
CA ASP A 141 25.90 14.64 11.02
C ASP A 141 24.39 14.82 10.87
N PHE A 142 23.86 16.04 11.03
CA PHE A 142 22.42 16.27 10.94
C PHE A 142 21.82 15.85 9.59
N GLU A 143 22.57 16.04 8.49
CA GLU A 143 22.15 15.60 7.16
C GLU A 143 22.04 14.07 7.05
N LYS A 144 22.75 13.31 7.90
CA LYS A 144 22.70 11.85 7.88
C LYS A 144 21.36 11.30 8.38
N LEU A 145 20.55 12.10 9.07
CA LEU A 145 19.21 11.70 9.50
C LEU A 145 18.28 11.38 8.33
N GLU A 146 18.51 11.98 7.15
CA GLU A 146 17.71 11.71 5.95
C GLU A 146 17.86 10.24 5.45
N TYR A 147 18.92 9.52 5.84
CA TYR A 147 19.11 8.11 5.48
C TYR A 147 18.44 7.13 6.45
N GLN A 148 17.84 7.62 7.52
CA GLN A 148 17.20 6.82 8.58
C GLN A 148 15.68 7.00 8.59
N THR A 149 15.13 7.55 7.51
CA THR A 149 13.70 7.86 7.41
C THR A 149 12.87 6.65 7.03
N THR A 150 11.63 6.65 7.50
CA THR A 150 10.61 5.63 7.22
C THR A 150 9.30 6.32 6.85
N ARG A 151 8.61 5.85 5.80
CA ARG A 151 7.34 6.42 5.33
C ARG A 151 6.21 6.29 6.34
N PHE A 152 5.29 7.24 6.33
CA PHE A 152 4.05 7.16 7.08
C PHE A 152 3.07 6.16 6.45
N ASN A 153 2.98 4.95 7.00
CA ASN A 153 2.04 3.93 6.49
C ASN A 153 0.78 3.74 7.35
N PHE A 154 0.60 4.52 8.41
CA PHE A 154 -0.33 4.15 9.50
C PHE A 154 -1.23 5.28 10.03
N LEU A 155 -1.10 6.51 9.52
CA LEU A 155 -1.86 7.66 10.01
C LEU A 155 -3.06 7.97 9.11
N ASP A 156 -4.17 8.31 9.77
CA ASP A 156 -5.25 9.06 9.17
C ASP A 156 -4.88 10.56 9.14
N TRP A 157 -4.88 11.13 7.93
CA TRP A 157 -4.43 12.48 7.64
C TRP A 157 -5.57 13.51 7.57
N GLU A 158 -6.81 13.10 7.87
CA GLU A 158 -7.93 14.04 7.96
C GLU A 158 -7.75 15.02 9.10
N ASN A 159 -8.01 16.29 8.84
CA ASN A 159 -7.86 17.38 9.81
C ASN A 159 -9.05 17.36 10.77
N SER A 160 -8.80 17.07 12.05
CA SER A 160 -9.83 16.94 13.09
C SER A 160 -10.28 18.28 13.68
N GLY A 161 -9.46 19.32 13.55
CA GLY A 161 -9.56 20.61 14.24
C GLY A 161 -9.28 20.56 15.75
N LYS A 162 -8.91 19.39 16.30
CA LYS A 162 -8.86 19.15 17.75
C LYS A 162 -7.43 19.15 18.27
N ASN A 163 -7.24 19.73 19.45
CA ASN A 163 -5.96 19.74 20.15
C ASN A 163 -6.08 19.09 21.53
N LEU A 164 -5.05 18.35 21.91
CA LEU A 164 -4.91 17.71 23.23
C LEU A 164 -3.70 18.32 23.95
N VAL A 165 -3.83 18.53 25.26
CA VAL A 165 -2.72 18.90 26.15
C VAL A 165 -2.56 17.77 27.15
N VAL A 166 -1.34 17.26 27.26
CA VAL A 166 -0.96 16.15 28.13
C VAL A 166 -0.03 16.69 29.20
N PHE A 167 -0.46 16.62 30.44
CA PHE A 167 0.34 16.96 31.60
C PHE A 167 1.15 15.74 32.06
N THR A 168 2.44 15.96 32.33
CA THR A 168 3.35 14.99 32.93
C THR A 168 4.05 15.60 34.14
N ASN A 169 4.48 14.79 35.10
CA ASN A 169 5.12 15.31 36.31
C ASN A 169 6.53 15.87 36.04
N ARG A 170 7.19 15.41 34.98
CA ARG A 170 8.53 15.88 34.58
C ARG A 170 8.83 15.56 33.12
N PHE A 171 9.66 16.39 32.52
CA PHE A 171 10.33 16.04 31.26
C PHE A 171 11.68 15.38 31.52
N ASP A 172 11.75 14.08 31.22
CA ASP A 172 13.02 13.40 30.97
C ASP A 172 13.04 12.84 29.55
N GLN A 173 14.24 12.52 29.06
CA GLN A 173 14.45 12.09 27.69
C GLN A 173 13.60 10.87 27.31
N ASN A 174 13.45 9.90 28.23
CA ASN A 174 12.68 8.69 27.98
C ASN A 174 11.17 9.00 27.97
N GLU A 175 10.73 9.89 28.86
CA GLU A 175 9.34 10.29 28.94
C GLU A 175 8.88 11.01 27.66
N ILE A 176 9.64 11.98 27.15
CA ILE A 176 9.27 12.68 25.91
C ILE A 176 9.26 11.75 24.71
N GLN A 177 10.25 10.86 24.58
CA GLN A 177 10.28 9.88 23.49
C GLN A 177 9.04 8.97 23.53
N ASN A 178 8.69 8.49 24.72
CA ASN A 178 7.50 7.67 24.90
C ASN A 178 6.22 8.45 24.60
N LEU A 179 6.13 9.70 25.01
CA LEU A 179 4.99 10.58 24.70
C LEU A 179 4.85 10.79 23.19
N PHE A 180 5.94 11.08 22.48
CA PHE A 180 5.93 11.19 21.01
C PHE A 180 5.46 9.89 20.35
N LYS A 181 6.02 8.75 20.76
CA LYS A 181 5.67 7.43 20.23
C LYS A 181 4.19 7.10 20.44
N LYS A 182 3.66 7.35 21.64
CA LYS A 182 2.25 7.12 21.98
C LYS A 182 1.32 8.05 21.19
N SER A 183 1.73 9.30 21.01
CA SER A 183 0.93 10.33 20.38
C SER A 183 0.70 10.09 18.89
N LEU A 184 1.62 9.41 18.21
CA LEU A 184 1.42 8.92 16.85
C LEU A 184 0.12 8.11 16.69
N GLN A 185 -0.29 7.37 17.72
CA GLN A 185 -1.53 6.59 17.70
C GLN A 185 -2.79 7.47 17.80
N LEU A 186 -2.67 8.63 18.45
CA LEU A 186 -3.76 9.57 18.72
C LEU A 186 -3.91 10.67 17.67
N LEU A 187 -2.89 10.89 16.83
CA LEU A 187 -2.95 11.87 15.75
C LEU A 187 -4.12 11.65 14.77
N PRO A 188 -4.65 10.44 14.54
CA PRO A 188 -5.93 10.28 13.83
C PRO A 188 -7.12 11.03 14.46
N LYS A 189 -7.11 11.26 15.78
CA LYS A 189 -8.17 11.95 16.53
C LYS A 189 -7.88 13.43 16.82
N TYR A 190 -6.61 13.81 16.87
CA TYR A 190 -6.14 15.16 17.21
C TYR A 190 -5.09 15.64 16.21
N ASP A 191 -5.13 16.92 15.83
CA ASP A 191 -4.15 17.46 14.89
C ASP A 191 -2.85 17.85 15.59
N THR A 192 -2.96 18.41 16.79
CA THR A 192 -1.81 18.78 17.63
C THR A 192 -1.97 18.24 19.04
N ILE A 193 -0.91 17.62 19.54
CA ILE A 193 -0.82 17.15 20.92
C ILE A 193 0.34 17.90 21.57
N TYR A 194 0.04 18.68 22.61
CA TYR A 194 1.01 19.41 23.42
C TYR A 194 1.33 18.61 24.68
N PHE A 195 2.58 18.68 25.12
CA PHE A 195 3.06 18.10 26.37
C PHE A 195 3.56 19.22 27.26
N ILE A 196 3.17 19.20 28.53
CA ILE A 196 3.52 20.19 29.54
C ILE A 196 3.92 19.48 30.84
N ASP A 197 4.84 20.06 31.60
CA ASP A 197 5.19 19.60 32.96
C ASP A 197 4.96 20.66 34.05
N SER A 198 4.61 21.87 33.65
CA SER A 198 4.28 22.97 34.55
C SER A 198 2.83 22.91 35.03
N ASN A 199 2.65 22.82 36.35
CA ASN A 199 1.33 22.90 37.00
C ASN A 199 0.60 24.20 36.65
N GLU A 200 1.33 25.32 36.57
CA GLU A 200 0.75 26.62 36.25
C GLU A 200 0.16 26.63 34.83
N ILE A 201 0.86 26.01 33.87
CA ILE A 201 0.34 25.87 32.49
C ILE A 201 -0.88 24.95 32.47
N ALA A 202 -0.86 23.85 33.23
CA ALA A 202 -1.99 22.93 33.31
C ALA A 202 -3.24 23.60 33.90
N GLU A 203 -3.08 24.36 34.99
CA GLU A 203 -4.15 25.17 35.57
C GLU A 203 -4.68 26.20 34.58
N PHE A 204 -3.80 26.91 33.88
CA PHE A 204 -4.19 27.87 32.85
C PHE A 204 -5.02 27.21 31.74
N VAL A 205 -4.57 26.09 31.17
CA VAL A 205 -5.29 25.36 30.12
C VAL A 205 -6.66 24.88 30.63
N SER A 206 -6.70 24.34 31.86
CA SER A 206 -7.92 23.87 32.51
C SER A 206 -8.94 24.99 32.71
N GLN A 207 -8.49 26.18 33.13
CA GLN A 207 -9.35 27.35 33.29
C GLN A 207 -9.91 27.86 31.96
N LYS A 208 -9.09 27.86 30.89
CA LYS A 208 -9.51 28.36 29.57
C LYS A 208 -10.47 27.41 28.85
N ARG A 209 -10.38 26.10 29.08
CA ARG A 209 -11.26 25.05 28.48
C ARG A 209 -11.29 25.06 26.95
N LEU A 210 -10.30 25.67 26.30
CA LEU A 210 -10.20 25.72 24.84
C LEU A 210 -9.54 24.47 24.27
N PHE A 211 -8.59 23.89 24.99
CA PHE A 211 -7.97 22.61 24.68
C PHE A 211 -8.34 21.58 25.73
N ARG A 212 -8.41 20.31 25.31
CA ARG A 212 -8.64 19.20 26.24
C ARG A 212 -7.37 18.94 27.02
N LEU A 213 -7.44 18.97 28.35
CA LEU A 213 -6.34 18.61 29.24
C LEU A 213 -6.50 17.17 29.73
N THR A 214 -5.41 16.42 29.75
CA THR A 214 -5.34 15.07 30.30
C THR A 214 -3.98 14.83 30.93
N ASP A 215 -3.85 13.78 31.73
CA ASP A 215 -2.58 13.29 32.27
C ASP A 215 -2.09 12.07 31.47
N LYS A 216 -1.01 11.45 31.93
CA LYS A 216 -0.42 10.25 31.30
C LYS A 216 -1.38 9.06 31.27
N ASP A 217 -2.16 8.86 32.33
CA ASP A 217 -3.12 7.75 32.40
C ASP A 217 -4.32 8.00 31.49
N GLY A 218 -4.77 9.24 31.40
CA GLY A 218 -5.80 9.67 30.47
C GLY A 218 -5.35 9.60 29.01
N LEU A 219 -4.06 9.85 28.71
CA LEU A 219 -3.48 9.57 27.40
C LEU A 219 -3.61 8.09 27.02
N GLU A 220 -3.29 7.19 27.94
CA GLU A 220 -3.39 5.75 27.72
C GLU A 220 -4.84 5.31 27.50
N LYS A 221 -5.77 5.83 28.30
CA LYS A 221 -7.21 5.59 28.13
C LYS A 221 -7.71 6.08 26.77
N GLU A 222 -7.27 7.25 26.32
CA GLU A 222 -7.63 7.75 24.98
C GLU A 222 -7.11 6.84 23.87
N ILE A 223 -5.91 6.27 24.02
CA ILE A 223 -5.35 5.30 23.08
C ILE A 223 -6.20 4.03 23.06
N GLN A 224 -6.55 3.50 24.23
CA GLN A 224 -7.39 2.31 24.36
C GLN A 224 -8.77 2.52 23.72
N ILE A 225 -9.44 3.63 24.03
CA ILE A 225 -10.73 4.00 23.43
C ILE A 225 -10.62 4.02 21.90
N LEU A 226 -9.58 4.65 21.36
CA LEU A 226 -9.39 4.74 19.91
C LEU A 226 -9.12 3.37 19.27
N GLN A 227 -8.40 2.49 19.95
CA GLN A 227 -8.17 1.11 19.50
C GLN A 227 -9.47 0.28 19.52
N GLU A 228 -10.29 0.43 20.56
CA GLU A 228 -11.60 -0.21 20.66
C GLU A 228 -12.56 0.28 19.58
N GLU A 229 -12.63 1.60 19.33
CA GLU A 229 -13.42 2.19 18.25
C GLU A 229 -13.01 1.63 16.88
N ARG A 230 -11.70 1.48 16.62
CA ARG A 230 -11.19 0.85 15.39
C ARG A 230 -11.61 -0.60 15.29
N LYS A 231 -11.45 -1.38 16.37
CA LYS A 231 -11.85 -2.78 16.40
C LYS A 231 -13.35 -2.93 16.11
N GLN A 232 -14.18 -2.09 16.71
CA GLN A 232 -15.62 -2.09 16.48
C GLN A 232 -15.97 -1.75 15.03
N LYS A 233 -15.32 -0.74 14.43
CA LYS A 233 -15.51 -0.41 13.00
C LYS A 233 -15.15 -1.58 12.09
N ILE A 234 -14.04 -2.27 12.36
CA ILE A 234 -13.62 -3.46 11.61
C ILE A 234 -14.65 -4.58 11.75
N THR A 235 -15.09 -4.90 12.97
CA THR A 235 -16.10 -5.93 13.21
C THR A 235 -17.42 -5.61 12.50
N ASN A 236 -17.86 -4.35 12.52
CA ASN A 236 -19.06 -3.91 11.82
C ASN A 236 -18.91 -4.05 10.29
N ALA A 237 -17.74 -3.71 9.74
CA ALA A 237 -17.47 -3.88 8.32
C ALA A 237 -17.45 -5.36 7.90
N ILE A 238 -16.82 -6.23 8.70
CA ILE A 238 -16.82 -7.68 8.50
C ILE A 238 -18.26 -8.20 8.48
N SER A 239 -19.06 -7.87 9.51
CA SER A 239 -20.46 -8.32 9.59
C SER A 239 -21.29 -7.84 8.39
N LYS A 240 -21.05 -6.63 7.89
CA LYS A 240 -21.70 -6.12 6.67
C LYS A 240 -21.33 -6.97 5.46
N PHE A 241 -20.04 -7.26 5.26
CA PHE A 241 -19.58 -8.07 4.13
C PHE A 241 -20.05 -9.52 4.21
N GLU A 242 -20.13 -10.09 5.41
CA GLU A 242 -20.69 -11.43 5.61
C GLU A 242 -22.16 -11.51 5.21
N LYS A 243 -22.97 -10.50 5.60
CA LYS A 243 -24.38 -10.41 5.19
C LYS A 243 -24.54 -10.23 3.68
N GLU A 244 -23.70 -9.41 3.05
CA GLU A 244 -23.71 -9.23 1.59
C GLU A 244 -23.33 -10.54 0.87
N LYS A 245 -22.33 -11.27 1.39
CA LYS A 245 -21.94 -12.58 0.87
C LYS A 245 -23.07 -13.61 0.99
N GLU A 246 -23.76 -13.66 2.13
CA GLU A 246 -24.89 -14.57 2.35
C GLU A 246 -26.04 -14.26 1.39
N LYS A 247 -26.39 -12.98 1.23
CA LYS A 247 -27.41 -12.54 0.27
C LYS A 247 -27.07 -12.96 -1.16
N LEU A 248 -25.82 -12.79 -1.58
CA LEU A 248 -25.36 -13.22 -2.91
C LEU A 248 -25.43 -14.74 -3.08
N ASP A 249 -25.14 -15.52 -2.03
CA ASP A 249 -25.26 -16.98 -2.07
C ASP A 249 -26.73 -17.43 -2.22
N GLU A 250 -27.65 -16.78 -1.52
CA GLU A 250 -29.09 -17.03 -1.68
C GLU A 250 -29.60 -16.67 -3.08
N GLU A 251 -29.18 -15.53 -3.61
CA GLU A 251 -29.51 -15.12 -4.98
C GLU A 251 -29.00 -16.14 -6.00
N ARG A 252 -27.75 -16.61 -5.85
CA ARG A 252 -27.18 -17.67 -6.67
C ARG A 252 -28.03 -18.94 -6.63
N LYS A 253 -28.37 -19.42 -5.43
CA LYS A 253 -29.20 -20.64 -5.26
C LYS A 253 -30.56 -20.53 -5.95
N LYS A 254 -31.22 -19.37 -5.83
CA LYS A 254 -32.50 -19.12 -6.50
C LYS A 254 -32.38 -19.14 -8.02
N VAL A 255 -31.30 -18.57 -8.56
CA VAL A 255 -31.02 -18.61 -10.01
C VAL A 255 -30.77 -20.04 -10.47
N ASP A 256 -29.95 -20.80 -9.74
CA ASP A 256 -29.63 -22.20 -10.06
C ASP A 256 -30.88 -23.09 -10.04
N GLU A 257 -31.74 -22.93 -9.03
CA GLU A 257 -33.01 -23.68 -8.93
C GLU A 257 -33.97 -23.35 -10.08
N ASN A 258 -34.10 -22.06 -10.43
CA ASN A 258 -34.95 -21.65 -11.54
C ASN A 258 -34.43 -22.19 -12.88
N LEU A 259 -33.12 -22.13 -13.13
CA LEU A 259 -32.50 -22.68 -14.33
C LEU A 259 -32.67 -24.21 -14.40
N LYS A 260 -32.48 -24.93 -13.30
CA LYS A 260 -32.74 -26.38 -13.24
C LYS A 260 -34.19 -26.72 -13.58
N LYS A 261 -35.14 -25.98 -13.02
CA LYS A 261 -36.57 -26.18 -13.29
C LYS A 261 -36.91 -25.93 -14.77
N GLN A 262 -36.37 -24.86 -15.36
CA GLN A 262 -36.56 -24.57 -16.78
C GLN A 262 -35.92 -25.63 -17.68
N LEU A 263 -34.73 -26.09 -17.33
CA LEU A 263 -34.03 -27.12 -18.08
C LEU A 263 -34.80 -28.45 -18.06
N GLU A 264 -35.40 -28.80 -16.93
CA GLU A 264 -36.24 -30.00 -16.81
C GLU A 264 -37.53 -29.88 -17.63
N GLN A 265 -38.20 -28.72 -17.60
CA GLN A 265 -39.36 -28.45 -18.45
C GLN A 265 -39.02 -28.54 -19.95
N ASN A 266 -37.85 -28.02 -20.35
CA ASN A 266 -37.40 -28.09 -21.73
C ASN A 266 -37.07 -29.53 -22.17
N LYS A 267 -36.47 -30.35 -21.28
CA LYS A 267 -36.25 -31.78 -21.53
C LYS A 267 -37.56 -32.53 -21.73
N GLN A 268 -38.55 -32.28 -20.87
CA GLN A 268 -39.86 -32.91 -20.99
C GLN A 268 -40.51 -32.57 -22.33
N LYS A 269 -40.57 -31.28 -22.69
CA LYS A 269 -41.11 -30.84 -23.99
C LYS A 269 -40.36 -31.45 -25.17
N HIS A 270 -39.04 -31.58 -25.09
CA HIS A 270 -38.25 -32.22 -26.14
C HIS A 270 -38.63 -33.70 -26.30
N SER A 271 -38.85 -34.42 -25.19
CA SER A 271 -39.32 -35.81 -25.22
C SER A 271 -40.70 -35.94 -25.85
N GLU A 272 -41.65 -35.08 -25.45
CA GLU A 272 -43.01 -35.05 -26.01
C GLU A 272 -42.99 -34.77 -27.52
N ASN A 273 -42.20 -33.76 -27.96
CA ASN A 273 -42.01 -33.46 -29.37
C ASN A 273 -41.38 -34.64 -30.14
N GLN A 274 -40.45 -35.38 -29.53
CA GLN A 274 -39.83 -36.54 -30.18
C GLN A 274 -40.83 -37.69 -30.38
N GLU A 275 -41.71 -37.93 -29.40
CA GLU A 275 -42.79 -38.91 -29.55
C GLU A 275 -43.75 -38.53 -30.68
N GLU A 276 -44.10 -37.25 -30.78
CA GLU A 276 -44.98 -36.73 -31.82
C GLU A 276 -44.36 -36.81 -33.23
N ILE A 277 -43.05 -36.54 -33.34
CA ILE A 277 -42.28 -36.76 -34.57
C ILE A 277 -42.33 -38.23 -34.99
N ASN A 278 -42.05 -39.16 -34.06
CA ASN A 278 -42.06 -40.59 -34.35
C ASN A 278 -43.45 -41.07 -34.81
N LYS A 279 -44.53 -40.57 -34.18
CA LYS A 279 -45.90 -40.87 -34.61
C LYS A 279 -46.15 -40.37 -36.03
N SER A 280 -45.77 -39.12 -36.32
CA SER A 280 -45.94 -38.49 -37.63
C SER A 280 -45.15 -39.21 -38.73
N GLU A 281 -43.92 -39.67 -38.46
CA GLU A 281 -43.11 -40.48 -39.38
C GLU A 281 -43.79 -41.83 -39.69
N ASN A 282 -44.34 -42.49 -38.68
CA ASN A 282 -45.06 -43.74 -38.87
C ASN A 282 -46.33 -43.55 -39.73
N ASP A 283 -47.11 -42.49 -39.46
CA ASP A 283 -48.31 -42.20 -40.23
C ASP A 283 -47.99 -41.76 -41.67
N LEU A 284 -46.87 -41.06 -41.90
CA LEU A 284 -46.36 -40.78 -43.25
C LEU A 284 -45.98 -42.06 -44.00
N ASN A 285 -45.32 -43.01 -43.34
CA ASN A 285 -44.98 -44.30 -43.93
C ASN A 285 -46.24 -45.09 -44.30
N LYS A 286 -47.24 -45.14 -43.42
CA LYS A 286 -48.55 -45.75 -43.73
C LYS A 286 -49.24 -45.06 -44.90
N LEU A 287 -49.23 -43.72 -44.95
CA LEU A 287 -49.80 -42.96 -46.05
C LEU A 287 -49.13 -43.35 -47.37
N ASN A 288 -47.80 -43.40 -47.40
CA ASN A 288 -47.06 -43.83 -48.59
C ASN A 288 -47.46 -45.24 -49.03
N ILE A 289 -47.62 -46.18 -48.09
CA ILE A 289 -48.09 -47.55 -48.40
C ILE A 289 -49.50 -47.53 -49.01
N VAL A 290 -50.44 -46.75 -48.44
CA VAL A 290 -51.82 -46.62 -48.96
C VAL A 290 -51.81 -46.09 -50.39
N TYR A 291 -51.02 -45.06 -50.67
CA TYR A 291 -50.84 -44.51 -52.03
C TYR A 291 -50.21 -45.53 -52.99
N GLN A 292 -49.14 -46.22 -52.59
CA GLN A 292 -48.48 -47.23 -53.42
C GLN A 292 -49.41 -48.41 -53.74
N ASN A 293 -50.20 -48.86 -52.76
CA ASN A 293 -51.19 -49.92 -52.96
C ASN A 293 -52.26 -49.48 -53.95
N PHE A 294 -52.76 -48.25 -53.85
CA PHE A 294 -53.75 -47.72 -54.78
C PHE A 294 -53.19 -47.55 -56.20
N LEU A 295 -51.91 -47.14 -56.34
CA LEU A 295 -51.24 -47.11 -57.64
C LEU A 295 -51.16 -48.51 -58.28
N LYS A 296 -50.80 -49.55 -57.52
CA LYS A 296 -50.84 -50.93 -58.03
C LYS A 296 -52.24 -51.35 -58.48
N LYS A 297 -53.29 -50.88 -57.80
CA LYS A 297 -54.68 -51.11 -58.21
C LYS A 297 -55.01 -50.45 -59.55
N TYR A 298 -54.43 -49.30 -59.87
CA TYR A 298 -54.54 -48.74 -61.22
C TYR A 298 -53.91 -49.63 -62.28
N ASP A 299 -52.72 -50.21 -62.02
CA ASP A 299 -52.08 -51.15 -62.94
C ASP A 299 -52.95 -52.40 -63.17
N GLU A 300 -53.61 -52.92 -62.12
CA GLU A 300 -54.58 -54.02 -62.23
C GLU A 300 -55.78 -53.67 -63.12
N LEU A 301 -56.31 -52.45 -63.01
CA LEU A 301 -57.42 -51.98 -63.85
C LEU A 301 -57.00 -51.83 -65.31
N ILE A 302 -55.82 -51.25 -65.56
CA ILE A 302 -55.23 -51.09 -66.90
C ILE A 302 -55.01 -52.46 -67.55
N ASN A 303 -54.41 -53.40 -66.81
CA ASN A 303 -54.20 -54.77 -67.30
C ASN A 303 -55.53 -55.49 -67.56
N GLY A 304 -56.56 -55.24 -66.74
CA GLY A 304 -57.90 -55.77 -66.95
C GLY A 304 -58.54 -55.30 -68.27
N LEU A 305 -58.36 -54.03 -68.63
CA LEU A 305 -58.81 -53.48 -69.92
C LEU A 305 -58.05 -54.10 -71.11
N ASN A 306 -56.76 -54.37 -70.96
CA ASN A 306 -55.95 -55.03 -71.98
C ASN A 306 -56.29 -56.53 -72.16
N ALA A 307 -57.06 -57.11 -71.24
CA ALA A 307 -57.45 -58.53 -71.24
C ALA A 307 -58.96 -58.72 -71.56
N ASP A 308 -59.56 -57.80 -72.32
CA ASP A 308 -60.95 -57.83 -72.81
C ASP A 308 -62.06 -57.79 -71.72
N LYS A 309 -61.79 -57.29 -70.51
CA LYS A 309 -62.85 -57.00 -69.53
C LYS A 309 -63.75 -55.85 -70.00
N THR A 310 -65.03 -55.88 -69.62
CA THR A 310 -65.96 -54.81 -69.99
C THR A 310 -65.67 -53.53 -69.21
N LEU A 311 -65.91 -52.38 -69.85
CA LEU A 311 -65.69 -51.06 -69.24
C LEU A 311 -66.51 -50.88 -67.94
N GLU A 312 -67.69 -51.51 -67.88
CA GLU A 312 -68.59 -51.45 -66.73
C GLU A 312 -68.02 -52.19 -65.51
N GLU A 313 -67.42 -53.36 -65.71
CA GLU A 313 -66.73 -54.11 -64.63
C GLU A 313 -65.52 -53.37 -64.07
N ILE A 314 -64.76 -52.70 -64.94
CA ILE A 314 -63.60 -51.90 -64.55
C ILE A 314 -64.02 -50.65 -63.78
N ASN A 315 -65.08 -49.96 -64.21
CA ASN A 315 -65.60 -48.79 -63.51
C ASN A 315 -66.14 -49.12 -62.12
N ASN A 316 -66.81 -50.26 -61.96
CA ASN A 316 -67.26 -50.73 -60.64
C ASN A 316 -66.08 -51.02 -59.71
N SER A 317 -65.05 -51.70 -60.21
CA SER A 317 -63.82 -51.99 -59.45
C SER A 317 -63.07 -50.71 -59.07
N TYR A 318 -63.01 -49.72 -59.97
CA TYR A 318 -62.40 -48.42 -59.69
C TYR A 318 -63.15 -47.67 -58.58
N ALA A 319 -64.48 -47.64 -58.63
CA ALA A 319 -65.29 -46.98 -57.61
C ALA A 319 -65.07 -47.61 -56.22
N GLU A 320 -64.96 -48.94 -56.16
CA GLU A 320 -64.65 -49.66 -54.92
C GLU A 320 -63.25 -49.35 -54.40
N TYR A 321 -62.23 -49.46 -55.26
CA TYR A 321 -60.85 -49.13 -54.88
C TYR A 321 -60.70 -47.69 -54.42
N LYS A 322 -61.35 -46.74 -55.11
CA LYS A 322 -61.35 -45.33 -54.74
C LYS A 322 -62.02 -45.10 -53.38
N ARG A 323 -63.14 -45.77 -53.11
CA ARG A 323 -63.81 -45.69 -51.81
C ARG A 323 -62.90 -46.20 -50.69
N ASN A 324 -62.28 -47.36 -50.88
CA ASN A 324 -61.38 -47.96 -49.89
C ASN A 324 -60.14 -47.08 -49.66
N PHE A 325 -59.56 -46.50 -50.71
CA PHE A 325 -58.45 -45.56 -50.61
C PHE A 325 -58.80 -44.32 -49.78
N GLU A 326 -59.95 -43.69 -50.04
CA GLU A 326 -60.40 -42.52 -49.28
C GLU A 326 -60.72 -42.86 -47.82
N GLU A 327 -61.24 -44.06 -47.55
CA GLU A 327 -61.46 -44.54 -46.17
C GLU A 327 -60.16 -44.81 -45.42
N GLU A 328 -59.16 -45.43 -46.06
CA GLU A 328 -57.84 -45.67 -45.43
C GLU A 328 -57.07 -44.37 -45.22
N LYS A 329 -57.13 -43.45 -46.19
CA LYS A 329 -56.52 -42.11 -46.08
C LYS A 329 -57.12 -41.29 -44.95
N LYS A 330 -58.45 -41.34 -44.76
CA LYS A 330 -59.13 -40.63 -43.66
C LYS A 330 -58.79 -41.16 -42.27
N LYS A 331 -58.31 -42.40 -42.14
CA LYS A 331 -57.89 -42.98 -40.86
C LYS A 331 -56.50 -42.50 -40.40
N LEU A 332 -55.75 -41.80 -41.26
CA LEU A 332 -54.43 -41.27 -40.95
C LEU A 332 -54.56 -39.81 -40.52
N ASP A 333 -54.03 -39.49 -39.33
CA ASP A 333 -54.03 -38.13 -38.78
C ASP A 333 -53.20 -37.19 -39.67
N THR A 334 -53.63 -35.93 -39.80
CA THR A 334 -52.78 -34.88 -40.36
C THR A 334 -51.71 -34.46 -39.35
N VAL A 335 -50.48 -34.24 -39.84
CA VAL A 335 -49.33 -33.81 -39.03
C VAL A 335 -49.70 -32.60 -38.16
N SER A 336 -49.48 -32.73 -36.85
CA SER A 336 -49.77 -31.69 -35.86
C SER A 336 -48.60 -30.72 -35.70
N TYR A 337 -48.89 -29.48 -35.28
CA TYR A 337 -47.86 -28.45 -35.06
C TYR A 337 -47.15 -28.68 -33.73
N LEU A 338 -45.83 -28.89 -33.79
CA LEU A 338 -44.98 -29.10 -32.61
C LEU A 338 -44.98 -27.88 -31.67
N GLN A 339 -44.86 -28.14 -30.37
CA GLN A 339 -44.74 -27.08 -29.38
C GLN A 339 -43.37 -26.40 -29.44
N SER A 340 -43.34 -25.06 -29.39
CA SER A 340 -42.10 -24.28 -29.40
C SER A 340 -41.51 -24.06 -28.00
N PHE A 341 -40.18 -23.96 -27.95
CA PHE A 341 -39.47 -23.59 -26.74
C PHE A 341 -39.70 -22.11 -26.42
N GLN A 342 -39.98 -21.80 -25.16
CA GLN A 342 -39.99 -20.41 -24.71
C GLN A 342 -38.53 -19.97 -24.49
N ASN A 343 -38.13 -18.88 -25.13
CA ASN A 343 -36.80 -18.29 -24.88
C ASN A 343 -36.65 -17.90 -23.41
N PRO A 344 -35.47 -18.12 -22.81
CA PRO A 344 -35.23 -17.77 -21.43
C PRO A 344 -35.36 -16.26 -21.25
N ARG A 345 -36.46 -15.80 -20.65
CA ARG A 345 -36.52 -14.45 -20.08
C ARG A 345 -35.72 -14.49 -18.79
N ILE A 346 -34.44 -14.19 -18.91
CA ILE A 346 -33.60 -13.85 -17.76
C ILE A 346 -34.14 -12.51 -17.25
N ASN A 347 -35.07 -12.56 -16.29
CA ASN A 347 -35.44 -11.40 -15.51
C ASN A 347 -34.29 -11.13 -14.52
N THR A 348 -33.20 -10.56 -15.02
CA THR A 348 -32.24 -9.82 -14.21
C THR A 348 -32.93 -8.54 -13.76
N HIS A 349 -33.78 -8.63 -12.73
CA HIS A 349 -34.06 -7.47 -11.90
C HIS A 349 -32.76 -7.12 -11.16
N SER A 350 -31.86 -6.44 -11.87
CA SER A 350 -30.85 -5.62 -11.21
C SER A 350 -31.63 -4.54 -10.47
N SER A 351 -31.68 -4.63 -9.14
CA SER A 351 -32.08 -3.50 -8.31
C SER A 351 -30.98 -2.45 -8.41
N GLN A 352 -30.94 -1.72 -9.52
CA GLN A 352 -30.23 -0.47 -9.60
C GLN A 352 -30.98 0.53 -8.72
N ASN A 353 -30.49 0.70 -7.48
CA ASN A 353 -30.68 1.94 -6.74
C ASN A 353 -29.99 3.06 -7.54
N ARG A 354 -30.71 3.63 -8.52
CA ARG A 354 -30.36 4.93 -9.11
C ARG A 354 -30.92 6.04 -8.21
N PRO A 355 -30.13 7.08 -7.89
CA PRO A 355 -30.64 8.28 -7.24
C PRO A 355 -31.64 9.00 -8.16
N PRO A 356 -32.53 9.85 -7.61
CA PRO A 356 -33.64 10.40 -8.37
C PRO A 356 -33.19 11.53 -9.30
N ASN A 357 -33.73 11.45 -10.52
CA ASN A 357 -34.22 12.55 -11.35
C ASN A 357 -33.29 13.74 -11.64
N TYR A 358 -32.80 13.79 -12.88
CA TYR A 358 -32.87 15.03 -13.66
C TYR A 358 -33.40 14.71 -15.07
N ASN A 359 -34.52 15.36 -15.40
CA ASN A 359 -35.09 15.40 -16.74
C ASN A 359 -34.06 15.94 -17.73
N HIS A 360 -33.81 15.20 -18.82
CA HIS A 360 -33.63 15.84 -20.10
C HIS A 360 -34.17 14.95 -21.23
N HIS A 361 -35.20 15.50 -21.85
CA HIS A 361 -35.79 15.14 -23.12
C HIS A 361 -34.73 15.31 -24.22
N TYR A 362 -34.47 14.27 -25.02
CA TYR A 362 -34.17 14.40 -26.44
C TYR A 362 -34.41 13.06 -27.16
N ASP A 363 -35.08 13.20 -28.31
CA ASP A 363 -35.48 12.18 -29.26
C ASP A 363 -34.32 11.39 -29.89
N ASP A 364 -34.68 10.21 -30.36
CA ASP A 364 -34.19 9.48 -31.53
C ASP A 364 -32.73 9.69 -31.96
N ASP A 365 -31.92 8.65 -31.75
CA ASP A 365 -31.06 8.11 -32.81
C ASP A 365 -30.64 6.67 -32.47
N ILE A 366 -31.16 5.72 -33.25
CA ILE A 366 -30.74 4.32 -33.25
C ILE A 366 -29.35 4.27 -33.89
N LYS A 367 -28.31 4.05 -33.07
CA LYS A 367 -27.03 3.51 -33.53
C LYS A 367 -26.81 2.14 -32.91
N GLU A 368 -26.84 1.11 -33.76
CA GLU A 368 -26.31 -0.22 -33.46
C GLU A 368 -24.80 -0.11 -33.23
N ASP A 369 -24.39 0.01 -31.95
CA ASP A 369 -23.01 -0.25 -31.55
C ASP A 369 -22.81 -1.76 -31.48
N THR A 370 -22.27 -2.31 -32.57
CA THR A 370 -21.60 -3.62 -32.54
C THR A 370 -20.32 -3.48 -31.72
N VAL A 371 -20.41 -3.74 -30.41
CA VAL A 371 -19.22 -3.79 -29.56
C VAL A 371 -18.33 -4.94 -30.03
N ASP A 372 -17.20 -4.55 -30.61
CA ASP A 372 -16.19 -5.39 -31.22
C ASP A 372 -15.71 -6.48 -30.22
N ASN A 373 -16.03 -7.75 -30.51
CA ASN A 373 -15.65 -8.94 -29.72
C ASN A 373 -14.14 -9.02 -29.39
N LYS A 374 -13.30 -8.29 -30.14
CA LYS A 374 -11.85 -8.21 -29.92
C LYS A 374 -11.47 -7.57 -28.58
N VAL A 375 -12.21 -6.57 -28.11
CA VAL A 375 -11.91 -5.89 -26.83
C VAL A 375 -12.16 -6.83 -25.65
N TYR A 376 -13.22 -7.62 -25.72
CA TYR A 376 -13.57 -8.59 -24.69
C TYR A 376 -12.56 -9.75 -24.61
N ILE A 377 -12.08 -10.22 -25.77
CA ILE A 377 -11.05 -11.27 -25.83
C ILE A 377 -9.72 -10.78 -25.24
N VAL A 378 -9.29 -9.55 -25.55
CA VAL A 378 -8.05 -8.97 -24.97
C VAL A 378 -8.16 -8.82 -23.44
N LEU A 379 -9.33 -8.46 -22.94
CA LEU A 379 -9.58 -8.31 -21.51
C LEU A 379 -9.54 -9.66 -20.79
N ILE A 380 -10.13 -10.71 -21.38
CA ILE A 380 -10.06 -12.08 -20.86
C ILE A 380 -8.62 -12.61 -20.84
N VAL A 381 -7.87 -12.41 -21.93
CA VAL A 381 -6.46 -12.84 -22.02
C VAL A 381 -5.60 -12.13 -20.97
N SER A 382 -5.82 -10.83 -20.75
CA SER A 382 -5.12 -10.05 -19.72
C SER A 382 -5.36 -10.58 -18.30
N VAL A 383 -6.59 -10.97 -17.97
CA VAL A 383 -6.95 -11.53 -16.67
C VAL A 383 -6.29 -12.89 -16.46
N ILE A 384 -6.30 -13.75 -17.48
CA ILE A 384 -5.65 -15.07 -17.41
C ILE A 384 -4.13 -14.93 -17.22
N LEU A 385 -3.50 -13.98 -17.92
CA LEU A 385 -2.06 -13.75 -17.81
C LEU A 385 -1.65 -13.27 -16.39
N ASN A 386 -2.46 -12.40 -15.79
CA ASN A 386 -2.24 -11.93 -14.41
C ASN A 386 -2.39 -13.06 -13.39
N ILE A 387 -3.38 -13.93 -13.55
CA ILE A 387 -3.56 -15.10 -12.67
C ILE A 387 -2.36 -16.04 -12.79
N LEU A 388 -1.86 -16.30 -14.00
CA LEU A 388 -0.66 -17.11 -14.22
C LEU A 388 0.59 -16.51 -13.57
N LEU A 389 0.76 -15.18 -13.63
CA LEU A 389 1.88 -14.50 -12.97
C LEU A 389 1.82 -14.61 -11.44
N ILE A 390 0.62 -14.49 -10.85
CA ILE A 390 0.42 -14.65 -9.41
C ILE A 390 0.72 -16.09 -9.00
N VAL A 391 0.24 -17.09 -9.75
CA VAL A 391 0.53 -18.51 -9.46
C VAL A 391 2.03 -18.79 -9.60
N ALA A 392 2.71 -18.27 -10.62
CA ALA A 392 4.15 -18.43 -10.78
C ALA A 392 4.95 -17.77 -9.64
N ALA A 393 4.53 -16.58 -9.18
CA ALA A 393 5.14 -15.92 -8.04
C ALA A 393 4.95 -16.70 -6.74
N LEU A 394 3.77 -17.29 -6.54
CA LEU A 394 3.49 -18.15 -5.38
C LEU A 394 4.32 -19.44 -5.43
N VAL A 395 4.39 -20.12 -6.58
CA VAL A 395 5.23 -21.32 -6.75
C VAL A 395 6.71 -21.00 -6.52
N TYR A 396 7.19 -19.87 -7.04
CA TYR A 396 8.57 -19.41 -6.79
C TYR A 396 8.81 -19.13 -5.31
N TYR A 397 7.87 -18.46 -4.63
CA TYR A 397 7.95 -18.21 -3.19
C TYR A 397 8.02 -19.53 -2.41
N PHE A 398 7.12 -20.48 -2.64
CA PHE A 398 7.14 -21.75 -1.91
C PHE A 398 8.38 -22.61 -2.22
N MET A 399 8.85 -22.67 -3.47
CA MET A 399 10.04 -23.47 -3.80
C MET A 399 11.37 -22.88 -3.29
N PHE A 400 11.47 -21.57 -3.10
CA PHE A 400 12.74 -20.92 -2.75
C PHE A 400 12.79 -20.33 -1.33
N PHE A 401 11.66 -20.05 -0.67
CA PHE A 401 11.66 -19.55 0.71
C PHE A 401 11.68 -20.65 1.77
N GLU A 402 11.10 -21.83 1.49
CA GLU A 402 11.04 -22.93 2.47
C GLU A 402 12.42 -23.59 2.70
N LYS A 403 13.33 -23.47 1.74
CA LYS A 403 14.69 -24.05 1.83
C LYS A 403 15.64 -23.30 2.77
N GLN A 404 15.25 -22.13 3.31
CA GLN A 404 16.09 -21.34 4.23
C GLN A 404 15.76 -21.53 5.72
N GLN A 405 14.66 -22.20 6.08
CA GLN A 405 14.28 -22.37 7.49
C GLN A 405 14.91 -23.58 8.19
N GLU A 406 15.46 -24.57 7.46
CA GLU A 406 16.06 -25.77 8.08
C GLU A 406 17.50 -25.60 8.59
N GLN A 407 18.14 -24.43 8.42
CA GLN A 407 19.55 -24.22 8.80
C GLN A 407 19.80 -23.43 10.10
N TYR A 408 18.77 -23.01 10.84
CA TYR A 408 18.95 -22.19 12.04
C TYR A 408 18.55 -22.84 13.38
N GLU A 409 18.06 -24.08 13.37
CA GLU A 409 17.82 -24.86 14.60
C GLU A 409 18.88 -25.95 14.78
N ASN A 410 20.13 -25.54 15.02
CA ASN A 410 21.10 -26.34 15.76
C ASN A 410 22.31 -25.45 16.08
N ILE A 411 22.43 -25.02 17.34
CA ILE A 411 23.64 -25.02 18.17
C ILE A 411 23.18 -24.60 19.58
N ASN A 412 23.16 -25.58 20.49
CA ASN A 412 23.05 -25.40 21.93
C ASN A 412 24.44 -25.14 22.55
N GLN A 413 24.44 -24.26 23.56
CA GLN A 413 25.15 -24.31 24.85
C GLN A 413 26.66 -24.61 24.94
N GLU A 414 27.40 -23.68 25.58
CA GLU A 414 28.37 -23.98 26.65
C GLU A 414 28.60 -22.75 27.57
N GLU A 415 28.96 -23.04 28.83
CA GLU A 415 28.90 -22.23 30.07
C GLU A 415 29.98 -21.12 30.27
N PRO A 416 29.85 -20.27 31.32
CA PRO A 416 30.73 -19.13 31.56
C PRO A 416 31.95 -19.48 32.44
N ILE A 417 33.11 -18.89 32.14
CA ILE A 417 34.22 -18.80 33.09
C ILE A 417 34.71 -17.35 33.17
N ASN A 418 34.82 -16.92 34.42
CA ASN A 418 35.27 -15.63 34.92
C ASN A 418 36.79 -15.43 34.69
N ASN A 419 37.24 -14.20 34.41
CA ASN A 419 38.48 -13.62 34.93
C ASN A 419 38.59 -12.13 34.57
N GLU A 420 38.89 -11.33 35.59
CA GLU A 420 39.24 -9.91 35.53
C GLU A 420 40.68 -9.73 35.00
N GLU A 421 40.91 -8.72 34.14
CA GLU A 421 41.87 -7.61 34.31
C GLU A 421 42.11 -6.80 33.01
N ILE A 422 41.69 -5.53 33.04
CA ILE A 422 42.45 -4.28 32.80
C ILE A 422 43.36 -4.14 31.54
N ILE A 423 42.92 -3.21 30.65
CA ILE A 423 43.65 -2.28 29.74
C ILE A 423 44.42 -2.84 28.51
N SER A 424 43.94 -2.52 27.31
CA SER A 424 44.64 -1.62 26.36
C SER A 424 43.88 -1.46 25.04
N ASP A 425 43.98 -0.24 24.52
CA ASP A 425 43.37 0.29 23.31
C ASP A 425 43.82 -0.48 22.06
N SER A 426 42.90 -1.17 21.38
CA SER A 426 43.09 -1.50 19.96
C SER A 426 41.73 -1.57 19.26
N SER A 427 41.57 -0.69 18.29
CA SER A 427 40.41 -0.61 17.40
C SER A 427 40.26 -1.88 16.57
N GLN A 428 39.45 -2.84 17.02
CA GLN A 428 38.92 -3.88 16.15
C GLN A 428 37.76 -3.29 15.34
N THR A 429 38.05 -2.83 14.12
CA THR A 429 37.04 -2.56 13.10
C THR A 429 36.32 -3.85 12.74
N LYS A 430 35.09 -4.03 13.24
CA LYS A 430 34.24 -5.17 12.91
C LYS A 430 33.49 -4.89 11.60
N LEU A 431 34.07 -5.27 10.47
CA LEU A 431 33.30 -5.39 9.23
C LEU A 431 32.13 -6.36 9.44
N ASN A 432 30.92 -5.95 9.06
CA ASN A 432 29.72 -6.78 9.10
C ASN A 432 29.07 -6.87 7.71
N PRO A 433 29.02 -8.03 7.04
CA PRO A 433 29.45 -9.35 7.53
C PRO A 433 30.97 -9.48 7.57
N VAL A 434 31.49 -10.32 8.48
CA VAL A 434 32.94 -10.60 8.54
C VAL A 434 33.39 -11.23 7.21
N PRO A 435 34.45 -10.70 6.55
CA PRO A 435 35.00 -11.30 5.34
C PRO A 435 35.42 -12.75 5.61
N ASP A 436 34.96 -13.69 4.80
CA ASP A 436 35.26 -15.12 4.93
C ASP A 436 36.16 -15.64 3.81
N THR A 437 36.46 -14.81 2.81
CA THR A 437 37.30 -15.17 1.67
C THR A 437 38.26 -14.04 1.28
N ILE A 438 39.21 -14.36 0.40
CA ILE A 438 40.09 -13.39 -0.28
C ILE A 438 39.69 -13.37 -1.75
N LEU A 439 39.79 -12.19 -2.37
CA LEU A 439 39.42 -12.01 -3.78
C LEU A 439 40.11 -13.03 -4.69
N MET A 440 39.34 -13.67 -5.56
CA MET A 440 39.82 -14.71 -6.47
C MET A 440 40.84 -14.17 -7.48
N ALA A 441 41.77 -15.02 -7.92
CA ALA A 441 42.92 -14.63 -8.74
C ALA A 441 42.58 -13.96 -10.09
N ASN A 442 41.40 -14.26 -10.66
CA ASN A 442 40.95 -13.64 -11.91
C ASN A 442 40.47 -12.19 -11.69
N ASP A 443 39.68 -11.96 -10.65
CA ASP A 443 39.19 -10.64 -10.28
C ASP A 443 40.30 -9.76 -9.69
N TYR A 444 41.27 -10.39 -9.05
CA TYR A 444 42.49 -9.74 -8.62
C TYR A 444 43.26 -9.09 -9.78
N LYS A 445 43.39 -9.78 -10.93
CA LYS A 445 44.06 -9.22 -12.12
C LYS A 445 43.33 -7.99 -12.68
N LEU A 446 42.00 -7.92 -12.52
CA LEU A 446 41.21 -6.77 -12.97
C LEU A 446 41.43 -5.54 -12.09
N VAL A 447 41.58 -5.75 -10.78
CA VAL A 447 41.94 -4.69 -9.83
C VAL A 447 43.38 -4.24 -10.07
N ALA A 448 44.33 -5.17 -10.13
CA ALA A 448 45.76 -4.87 -10.25
C ALA A 448 46.11 -4.04 -11.51
N LYS A 449 45.41 -4.26 -12.63
CA LYS A 449 45.61 -3.47 -13.87
C LYS A 449 45.26 -1.99 -13.75
N GLN A 450 44.52 -1.59 -12.71
CA GLN A 450 44.04 -0.22 -12.52
C GLN A 450 44.66 0.46 -11.30
N LEU A 451 45.59 -0.20 -10.62
CA LEU A 451 46.34 0.40 -9.51
C LEU A 451 47.65 0.98 -10.03
N GLU A 452 47.88 2.26 -9.73
CA GLU A 452 49.10 2.98 -10.09
C GLU A 452 49.86 3.39 -8.84
N ARG A 453 51.19 3.42 -8.92
CA ARG A 453 52.05 3.84 -7.81
C ARG A 453 51.70 5.27 -7.38
N ASN A 454 51.70 5.53 -6.07
CA ASN A 454 51.32 6.79 -5.42
C ASN A 454 49.81 7.11 -5.47
N MET A 455 48.96 6.13 -5.81
CA MET A 455 47.50 6.28 -5.68
C MET A 455 47.10 6.41 -4.20
N LYS A 456 46.17 7.31 -3.89
CA LYS A 456 45.64 7.47 -2.53
C LYS A 456 44.78 6.26 -2.17
N ILE A 457 44.84 5.83 -0.90
CA ILE A 457 44.07 4.66 -0.44
C ILE A 457 42.56 4.74 -0.75
N LYS A 458 41.97 5.95 -0.71
CA LYS A 458 40.55 6.16 -1.05
C LYS A 458 40.25 5.78 -2.50
N ASP A 459 41.17 6.06 -3.41
CA ASP A 459 41.04 5.75 -4.82
C ASP A 459 41.29 4.25 -5.08
N VAL A 460 42.23 3.64 -4.34
CA VAL A 460 42.45 2.18 -4.35
C VAL A 460 41.19 1.42 -3.93
N VAL A 461 40.56 1.82 -2.82
CA VAL A 461 39.32 1.19 -2.33
C VAL A 461 38.17 1.39 -3.33
N LYS A 462 38.11 2.55 -3.99
CA LYS A 462 37.13 2.81 -5.05
C LYS A 462 37.31 1.84 -6.23
N VAL A 463 38.55 1.64 -6.71
CA VAL A 463 38.86 0.69 -7.78
C VAL A 463 38.43 -0.73 -7.38
N ILE A 464 38.73 -1.16 -6.15
CA ILE A 464 38.33 -2.49 -5.64
C ILE A 464 36.81 -2.65 -5.67
N PHE A 465 36.06 -1.66 -5.22
CA PHE A 465 34.60 -1.73 -5.14
C PHE A 465 33.96 -1.68 -6.52
N ASP A 466 34.49 -0.88 -7.45
CA ASP A 466 33.92 -0.75 -8.78
C ASP A 466 34.14 -2.01 -9.63
N LYS A 467 35.23 -2.76 -9.39
CA LYS A 467 35.49 -4.05 -10.05
C LYS A 467 34.80 -5.23 -9.39
N ASN A 468 34.56 -5.20 -8.08
CA ASN A 468 34.01 -6.33 -7.34
C ASN A 468 32.70 -5.95 -6.67
N LYS A 469 31.66 -5.81 -7.49
CA LYS A 469 30.35 -5.35 -7.02
C LYS A 469 29.72 -6.36 -6.05
N THR A 470 29.65 -7.63 -6.45
CA THR A 470 28.88 -8.67 -5.75
C THR A 470 29.55 -9.25 -4.51
N GLU A 471 30.89 -9.25 -4.45
CA GLU A 471 31.65 -9.87 -3.34
C GLU A 471 32.23 -8.86 -2.34
N ILE A 472 32.28 -7.58 -2.72
CA ILE A 472 32.91 -6.53 -1.91
C ILE A 472 32.01 -5.31 -1.81
N LYS A 473 31.61 -4.68 -2.92
CA LYS A 473 30.83 -3.43 -2.87
C LYS A 473 29.48 -3.63 -2.19
N ASP A 474 28.73 -4.65 -2.55
CA ASP A 474 27.38 -4.87 -2.04
C ASP A 474 27.37 -5.08 -0.51
N PHE A 475 28.41 -5.73 0.03
CA PHE A 475 28.57 -5.97 1.46
C PHE A 475 29.19 -4.80 2.23
N TYR A 476 30.14 -4.08 1.62
CA TYR A 476 31.01 -3.14 2.34
C TYR A 476 30.93 -1.68 1.87
N GLN A 477 30.07 -1.34 0.89
CA GLN A 477 29.88 0.04 0.40
C GLN A 477 29.58 1.06 1.50
N ASN A 478 28.91 0.63 2.56
CA ASN A 478 28.53 1.46 3.70
C ASN A 478 29.54 1.41 4.86
N GLN A 479 30.62 0.62 4.73
CA GLN A 479 31.68 0.43 5.72
C GLN A 479 33.06 0.69 5.10
N LYS A 480 33.15 1.67 4.19
CA LYS A 480 34.40 1.98 3.46
C LYS A 480 35.56 2.34 4.37
N GLU A 481 35.32 3.05 5.46
CA GLU A 481 36.37 3.46 6.40
C GLU A 481 36.94 2.25 7.16
N ASP A 482 36.07 1.36 7.63
CA ASP A 482 36.47 0.13 8.31
C ASP A 482 37.12 -0.86 7.34
N TYR A 483 36.61 -0.94 6.11
CA TYR A 483 37.21 -1.73 5.04
C TYR A 483 38.60 -1.20 4.66
N THR A 484 38.77 0.13 4.63
CA THR A 484 40.05 0.77 4.35
C THR A 484 41.08 0.43 5.42
N LYS A 485 40.69 0.52 6.70
CA LYS A 485 41.56 0.16 7.84
C LYS A 485 41.98 -1.29 7.77
N LEU A 486 41.03 -2.21 7.53
CA LEU A 486 41.34 -3.64 7.39
C LEU A 486 42.22 -3.93 6.16
N LEU A 487 41.99 -3.22 5.04
CA LEU A 487 42.80 -3.38 3.84
C LEU A 487 44.25 -2.93 4.06
N ILE A 488 44.47 -1.83 4.78
CA ILE A 488 45.81 -1.37 5.17
C ILE A 488 46.43 -2.38 6.14
N GLU A 489 45.70 -2.82 7.15
CA GLU A 489 46.17 -3.79 8.14
C GLU A 489 46.67 -5.08 7.47
N LYS A 490 45.89 -5.63 6.52
CA LYS A 490 46.24 -6.86 5.80
C LYS A 490 47.32 -6.68 4.73
N ASN A 491 47.65 -5.43 4.35
CA ASN A 491 48.62 -5.13 3.30
C ASN A 491 49.55 -3.98 3.70
N SER A 492 50.03 -3.98 4.95
CA SER A 492 50.85 -2.90 5.48
C SER A 492 52.12 -2.63 4.66
N ALA A 493 52.68 -3.65 4.02
CA ALA A 493 53.83 -3.52 3.11
C ALA A 493 53.51 -2.84 1.77
N SER A 494 52.23 -2.74 1.37
CA SER A 494 51.78 -2.15 0.10
C SER A 494 51.39 -0.68 0.21
N PHE A 495 51.37 -0.12 1.43
CA PHE A 495 50.97 1.26 1.70
C PHE A 495 52.01 1.99 2.56
N ASN A 496 52.31 3.24 2.21
CA ASN A 496 53.11 4.11 3.07
C ASN A 496 52.27 4.52 4.29
N THR A 497 52.73 4.18 5.49
CA THR A 497 52.03 4.44 6.76
C THR A 497 51.89 5.92 7.10
N VAL A 498 52.68 6.80 6.50
CA VAL A 498 52.64 8.25 6.77
C VAL A 498 51.60 8.96 5.90
N ASP A 499 51.56 8.65 4.60
CA ASP A 499 50.73 9.36 3.62
C ASP A 499 49.54 8.53 3.09
N SER A 500 49.41 7.26 3.51
CA SER A 500 48.40 6.31 3.00
C SER A 500 48.40 6.20 1.46
N LEU A 501 49.59 6.29 0.86
CA LEU A 501 49.80 6.15 -0.58
C LEU A 501 50.21 4.72 -0.92
N PHE A 502 49.71 4.20 -2.02
CA PHE A 502 50.08 2.88 -2.53
C PHE A 502 51.50 2.90 -3.10
N THR A 503 52.40 2.08 -2.55
CA THR A 503 53.85 2.16 -2.83
C THR A 503 54.36 1.20 -3.91
N GLY A 504 53.53 0.25 -4.36
CA GLY A 504 53.83 -0.79 -5.38
C GLY A 504 54.40 -2.09 -4.78
N ASP A 505 54.20 -3.30 -5.32
CA ASP A 505 53.78 -3.69 -6.68
C ASP A 505 52.41 -4.38 -6.79
N SER A 506 51.79 -4.79 -5.67
CA SER A 506 50.47 -5.44 -5.66
C SER A 506 49.83 -5.49 -4.26
N ILE A 507 48.51 -5.66 -4.17
CA ILE A 507 47.76 -5.80 -2.89
C ILE A 507 47.51 -7.29 -2.63
N LYS A 508 48.32 -7.93 -1.79
CA LYS A 508 48.30 -9.40 -1.64
C LYS A 508 46.99 -9.97 -1.11
N VAL A 509 46.29 -9.23 -0.25
CA VAL A 509 45.08 -9.70 0.44
C VAL A 509 43.98 -8.67 0.27
N ILE A 510 43.00 -8.95 -0.58
CA ILE A 510 41.78 -8.15 -0.68
C ILE A 510 40.66 -8.93 0.01
N PRO A 511 40.20 -8.50 1.21
CA PRO A 511 39.13 -9.19 1.92
C PRO A 511 37.82 -9.18 1.12
N SER A 512 37.18 -10.32 0.95
CA SER A 512 35.90 -10.44 0.26
C SER A 512 34.91 -11.32 1.04
N LYS A 513 33.63 -11.21 0.69
CA LYS A 513 32.59 -12.11 1.18
C LYS A 513 32.05 -12.92 0.00
N LYS A 514 32.05 -14.25 0.12
CA LYS A 514 31.52 -15.10 -0.95
C LYS A 514 30.03 -14.81 -1.17
N SER A 515 29.68 -14.38 -2.38
CA SER A 515 28.29 -14.16 -2.76
C SER A 515 27.64 -15.51 -3.04
N ASN A 516 26.59 -15.88 -2.30
CA ASN A 516 25.75 -17.03 -2.63
C ASN A 516 24.86 -16.67 -3.82
N LYS A 517 25.43 -16.68 -5.04
CA LYS A 517 24.69 -16.56 -6.29
C LYS A 517 24.56 -17.89 -7.00
#